data_AF-A0A059EAL3-F1
#
_entry.id   AF-A0A059EAL3-F1
#
_cell.length_a   1.000
_cell.length_b   1.000
_cell.length_c   1.000
_cell.angle_alpha   90.00
_cell.angle_beta   90.00
_cell.angle_gamma   90.00
#
_symmetry.space_group_name_H-M   'P 1'
#
loop_
_entity.id
_entity.type
_entity.pdbx_description
1 polymer ?
#
loop_
_entity_poly.entity_id
_entity_poly.type
_entity_poly.pdbx_seq_one_letter_code
_entity_poly.pdbx_strand_id
1 'polypeptide(L)' 'MTHTPLSPPLAAGAAPTPAPRPRIYVACLAAYNNGCLHGRWIAVTTPDEIMSEVRAMLADSPLPDAEEWAIHGATRKSHL' A
#
# COMPACT_ATOMS: atom_id res chain seq x y z
N MET A 1 52.22 22.39 13.50
CA MET A 1 51.21 21.50 12.86
C MET A 1 50.00 21.48 13.77
N THR A 2 49.06 22.41 13.57
CA THR A 2 47.81 22.50 14.33
C THR A 2 46.76 21.66 13.61
N HIS A 3 46.24 20.63 14.26
CA HIS A 3 45.15 19.81 13.73
C HIS A 3 43.83 20.40 14.22
N THR A 4 43.07 21.03 13.32
CA THR A 4 41.70 21.48 13.59
C THR A 4 40.79 20.24 13.65
N PRO A 5 40.06 19.98 14.74
CA PRO A 5 39.02 18.96 14.72
C PRO A 5 37.80 19.52 13.96
N LEU A 6 37.38 18.83 12.90
CA LEU A 6 36.11 19.09 12.23
C LEU A 6 34.99 18.54 13.12
N SER A 7 34.22 19.43 13.76
CA SER A 7 32.92 19.06 14.35
C SER A 7 31.94 18.70 13.22
N PRO A 8 31.17 17.61 13.32
CA PRO A 8 30.06 17.38 12.39
C PRO A 8 28.96 18.41 12.63
N PRO A 9 28.22 18.84 11.59
CA PRO A 9 27.06 19.71 11.80
C PRO A 9 25.98 18.90 12.52
N LEU A 10 25.37 19.51 13.54
CA LEU A 10 24.13 19.03 14.13
C LEU A 10 23.14 18.77 12.99
N ALA A 11 22.74 17.51 12.82
CA ALA A 11 21.59 17.18 11.99
C ALA A 11 20.37 17.94 12.54
N ALA A 12 20.01 19.01 11.85
CA ALA A 12 18.77 19.73 12.06
C ALA A 12 17.61 18.73 11.99
N GLY A 13 16.71 18.80 12.97
CA GLY A 13 15.67 17.82 13.22
C GLY A 13 14.90 17.43 11.96
N ALA A 14 15.08 16.18 11.53
CA ALA A 14 14.14 15.54 10.64
C ALA A 14 12.82 15.45 11.39
N ALA A 15 11.80 16.17 10.93
CA ALA A 15 10.43 15.96 11.38
C ALA A 15 10.10 14.47 11.23
N PRO A 16 9.38 13.86 12.19
CA PRO A 16 9.05 12.45 12.11
C PRO A 16 8.27 12.20 10.82
N THR A 17 8.81 11.36 9.94
CA THR A 17 8.09 10.88 8.76
C THR A 17 6.81 10.21 9.25
N PRO A 18 5.62 10.58 8.73
CA PRO A 18 4.39 9.93 9.16
C PRO A 18 4.51 8.43 8.92
N ALA A 19 4.15 7.65 9.94
CA ALA A 19 4.20 6.20 9.84
C ALA A 19 3.40 5.73 8.61
N PRO A 20 3.89 4.71 7.88
CA PRO A 20 3.20 4.22 6.69
C PRO A 20 1.77 3.81 7.04
N ARG A 21 0.81 4.24 6.21
CA ARG A 21 -0.61 3.89 6.38
C ARG A 21 -0.80 2.38 6.20
N PRO A 22 -1.72 1.75 6.96
CA PRO A 22 -2.06 0.37 6.72
C PRO A 22 -2.61 0.19 5.30
N ARG A 23 -2.34 -0.97 4.70
CA ARG A 23 -2.84 -1.35 3.37
C ARG A 23 -3.56 -2.68 3.43
N ILE A 24 -4.54 -2.86 2.56
CA ILE A 24 -5.25 -4.13 2.34
C ILE A 24 -4.96 -4.63 0.94
N TYR A 25 -4.82 -5.94 0.79
CA TYR A 25 -4.78 -6.57 -0.52
C TYR A 25 -6.20 -7.00 -0.90
N VAL A 26 -6.73 -6.40 -1.95
CA VAL A 26 -8.03 -6.75 -2.52
C VAL A 26 -7.80 -7.53 -3.80
N ALA A 27 -8.52 -8.65 -3.98
CA ALA A 27 -8.46 -9.48 -5.17
C ALA A 27 -9.78 -9.41 -5.96
N CYS A 28 -9.68 -9.54 -7.29
CA CYS A 28 -10.82 -9.75 -8.16
C CYS A 28 -11.26 -11.22 -8.09
N LEU A 29 -12.52 -11.48 -7.74
CA LEU A 29 -13.01 -12.85 -7.58
C LEU A 29 -13.18 -13.60 -8.90
N ALA A 30 -13.59 -12.92 -9.98
CA ALA A 30 -13.66 -13.51 -11.31
C ALA A 30 -12.28 -14.05 -11.76
N ALA A 31 -11.22 -13.26 -11.57
CA ALA A 31 -9.86 -13.67 -11.88
C ALA A 31 -9.37 -14.79 -10.96
N TYR A 32 -9.59 -14.66 -9.64
CA TYR A 32 -9.18 -15.64 -8.65
C TYR A 32 -9.79 -17.02 -8.94
N ASN A 33 -11.09 -17.08 -9.22
CA ASN A 33 -11.82 -18.32 -9.52
C ASN A 33 -11.32 -19.00 -10.82
N ASN A 34 -10.72 -18.23 -11.74
CA ASN A 34 -10.13 -18.72 -12.98
C ASN A 34 -8.60 -18.92 -12.88
N GLY A 35 -8.04 -18.95 -11.67
CA GLY A 35 -6.62 -19.20 -11.44
C GLY A 35 -5.70 -18.04 -11.87
N CYS A 36 -6.26 -16.85 -12.10
CA CYS A 36 -5.52 -15.65 -12.46
C CYS A 36 -5.26 -14.80 -11.20
N LEU A 37 -3.99 -14.50 -10.93
CA LEU A 37 -3.62 -13.61 -9.84
C LEU A 37 -3.87 -12.16 -10.27
N HIS A 38 -5.03 -11.61 -9.89
CA HIS A 38 -5.37 -10.22 -10.13
C HIS A 38 -5.89 -9.56 -8.85
N GLY A 39 -5.22 -8.49 -8.43
CA GLY A 39 -5.53 -7.77 -7.21
C GLY A 39 -4.65 -6.54 -7.00
N ARG A 40 -4.96 -5.73 -5.99
CA ARG A 40 -4.24 -4.49 -5.68
C ARG A 40 -4.07 -4.29 -4.18
N TRP A 41 -2.88 -3.82 -3.79
CA TRP A 41 -2.64 -3.32 -2.44
C TRP A 41 -3.13 -1.87 -2.33
N ILE A 42 -4.21 -1.64 -1.61
CA ILE A 42 -4.88 -0.34 -1.46
C ILE A 42 -4.58 0.24 -0.08
N ALA A 43 -4.19 1.52 -0.02
CA ALA A 43 -4.01 2.22 1.25
C ALA A 43 -5.37 2.43 1.92
N VAL A 44 -5.45 2.18 3.22
CA VAL A 44 -6.69 2.42 3.98
C VAL A 44 -6.83 3.92 4.22
N THR A 45 -7.69 4.55 3.43
CA THR A 45 -8.04 5.97 3.52
C THR A 45 -9.55 6.13 3.79
N THR A 46 -10.29 6.85 2.95
CA THR A 46 -11.75 6.96 3.04
C THR A 46 -12.43 5.80 2.29
N PRO A 47 -13.65 5.41 2.66
CA PRO A 47 -14.39 4.39 1.94
C PRO A 47 -14.51 4.65 0.43
N ASP A 48 -14.77 5.90 0.04
CA ASP A 48 -14.94 6.27 -1.37
C ASP A 48 -13.65 6.12 -2.19
N GLU A 49 -12.52 6.55 -1.62
CA GLU A 49 -11.20 6.39 -2.26
C GLU A 49 -10.83 4.90 -2.40
N ILE A 50 -11.07 4.11 -1.35
CA ILE A 50 -10.83 2.66 -1.38
C ILE A 50 -11.72 2.03 -2.46
N MET A 51 -13.00 2.35 -2.52
CA MET A 51 -13.92 1.80 -3.52
C MET A 51 -13.63 2.28 -4.93
N SER A 52 -13.04 3.46 -5.11
CA SER A 52 -12.52 3.91 -6.40
C SER A 52 -11.39 2.99 -6.89
N GLU A 53 -10.43 2.69 -6.02
CA GLU A 53 -9.32 1.78 -6.33
C GLU A 53 -9.78 0.34 -6.58
N VAL A 54 -10.77 -0.15 -5.82
CA VAL A 54 -11.37 -1.47 -6.05
C VAL A 54 -12.05 -1.53 -7.42
N ARG A 55 -12.85 -0.52 -7.78
CA ARG A 55 -13.53 -0.47 -9.09
C ARG A 55 -12.52 -0.37 -10.25
N ALA A 56 -11.47 0.42 -10.09
CA ALA A 56 -10.40 0.50 -11.08
C ALA A 56 -9.71 -0.87 -11.27
N MET A 57 -9.37 -1.54 -10.16
CA MET A 57 -8.83 -2.90 -10.20
C MET A 57 -9.77 -3.89 -10.92
N LEU A 58 -11.08 -3.82 -10.67
CA LEU A 58 -12.06 -4.68 -11.33
C LEU A 58 -12.20 -4.37 -12.83
N ALA A 59 -12.21 -3.10 -13.22
CA ALA A 59 -12.23 -2.68 -14.63
C ALA A 59 -10.98 -3.14 -15.40
N ASP A 60 -9.83 -3.23 -14.72
CA ASP A 60 -8.57 -3.74 -15.27
C ASP A 60 -8.50 -5.29 -15.29
N SER A 61 -9.57 -6.00 -14.91
CA SER A 61 -9.59 -7.46 -14.84
C SER A 61 -9.30 -8.14 -16.17
N PRO A 62 -8.54 -9.25 -16.19
CA PRO A 62 -8.36 -10.07 -17.38
C PRO A 62 -9.60 -10.90 -17.75
N LEU A 63 -10.60 -10.95 -16.87
CA LEU A 63 -11.85 -11.68 -17.07
C LEU A 63 -12.99 -10.68 -17.32
N PRO A 64 -13.91 -10.96 -18.26
CA PRO A 64 -15.08 -10.13 -18.50
C PRO A 64 -16.01 -10.12 -17.28
N ASP A 65 -16.85 -9.09 -17.19
CA ASP A 65 -17.90 -8.96 -16.17
C ASP A 65 -17.39 -9.11 -14.72
N ALA A 66 -16.16 -8.64 -14.47
CA ALA A 66 -15.55 -8.67 -13.15
C ALA A 66 -16.15 -7.59 -12.24
N GLU A 67 -17.02 -7.99 -11.32
CA GLU A 67 -17.70 -7.08 -10.37
C GLU A 67 -17.39 -7.38 -8.91
N GLU A 68 -17.05 -8.64 -8.61
CA GLU A 68 -16.91 -9.12 -7.25
C GLU A 68 -15.45 -9.07 -6.74
N TRP A 69 -15.28 -8.76 -5.46
CA TRP A 69 -13.98 -8.58 -4.82
C TRP A 69 -13.95 -9.14 -3.41
N ALA A 70 -12.75 -9.48 -2.93
CA ALA A 70 -12.52 -9.91 -1.55
C ALA A 70 -11.20 -9.36 -1.00
N ILE A 71 -11.12 -9.14 0.32
CA ILE A 71 -9.88 -8.79 1.00
C ILE A 71 -9.14 -10.09 1.36
N HIS A 72 -7.93 -10.26 0.84
CA HIS A 72 -7.11 -11.46 1.04
C HIS A 72 -5.90 -11.22 1.97
N GLY A 73 -5.63 -9.98 2.34
CA GLY A 73 -4.53 -9.67 3.23
C GLY A 73 -4.54 -8.24 3.74
N ALA A 74 -3.78 -8.01 4.80
CA ALA A 74 -3.54 -6.67 5.34
C ALA A 74 -2.10 -6.55 5.82
N THR A 75 -1.53 -5.36 5.71
CA THR A 75 -0.21 -5.06 6.30
C THR A 75 -0.30 -5.20 7.81
N ARG A 76 0.58 -6.00 8.40
CA ARG A 76 0.74 -6.05 9.86
C ARG A 76 1.48 -4.82 10.37
N LYS A 77 1.10 -4.29 11.52
CA LYS A 77 1.99 -3.40 12.28
C LYS A 77 3.16 -4.25 12.78
N SER A 78 4.38 -3.82 12.48
CA SER A 78 5.57 -4.44 13.04
C SER A 78 5.62 -4.10 14.53
N HIS A 79 5.47 -5.10 15.40
CA HIS A 79 5.78 -4.96 16.82
C HIS A 79 7.25 -5.37 16.99
N LEU A 80 8.13 -4.38 16.95
CA LEU A 80 9.49 -4.47 17.50
C LEU A 80 9.56 -3.50 18.67
#